data_AF-A0A3D4B717-F1
#
_entry.id   AF-A0A3D4B717-F1
#
_cell.length_a   1.000
_cell.length_b   1.000
_cell.length_c   1.000
_cell.angle_alpha   90.00
_cell.angle_beta   90.00
_cell.angle_gamma   90.00
#
_symmetry.space_group_name_H-M   'P 1'
#
loop_
_entity.id
_entity.type
_entity.pdbx_description
1 polymer ?
#
loop_
_entity_poly.entity_id
_entity_poly.type
_entity_poly.pdbx_seq_one_letter_code
_entity_poly.pdbx_strand_id
1 'polypeptide(L)'
;MAEPVIELIIRLCGISAIILVFGIFFFVFREGASFFFTGLDLTEFLTSPEWFPSSVSNKRYGVLALAAGTASVTLFAMCIAVPFGIGAAIYVSEFCSPRLKETFKIVIELLAAIPSVVWGFIGLTIMNELIIDLFDAP
;
A
#
# COMPACT_ATOMS: atom_id res chain seq x y z
N MET A 1 -10.25 -41.12 0.02
CA MET A 1 -10.00 -40.66 -1.38
C MET A 1 -9.94 -39.13 -1.53
N ALA A 2 -10.61 -38.33 -0.69
CA ALA A 2 -10.55 -36.86 -0.77
C ALA A 2 -9.25 -36.24 -0.21
N GLU A 3 -8.68 -36.84 0.85
CA GLU A 3 -7.49 -36.35 1.53
C GLU A 3 -6.25 -36.18 0.62
N PRO A 4 -5.83 -37.16 -0.21
CA PRO A 4 -4.67 -36.97 -1.09
C PRO A 4 -4.93 -35.95 -2.21
N VAL A 5 -6.19 -35.74 -2.60
CA VAL A 5 -6.56 -34.75 -3.62
C VAL A 5 -6.45 -33.34 -3.05
N ILE A 6 -6.93 -33.13 -1.81
CA ILE A 6 -6.81 -31.84 -1.11
C ILE A 6 -5.34 -31.52 -0.84
N GLU A 7 -4.57 -32.49 -0.35
CA GLU A 7 -3.13 -32.32 -0.10
C GLU A 7 -2.38 -31.93 -1.39
N LEU A 8 -2.69 -32.59 -2.51
CA LEU A 8 -2.10 -32.26 -3.81
C LEU A 8 -2.45 -30.84 -4.27
N ILE A 9 -3.72 -30.43 -4.13
CA ILE A 9 -4.16 -29.08 -4.51
C ILE A 9 -3.44 -28.03 -3.65
N ILE A 10 -3.40 -28.21 -2.33
CA ILE A 10 -2.71 -27.29 -1.42
C ILE A 10 -1.22 -27.21 -1.80
N ARG A 11 -0.58 -28.34 -2.08
CA ARG A 11 0.83 -28.39 -2.49
C ARG A 11 1.07 -27.69 -3.82
N LEU A 12 0.19 -27.88 -4.81
CA LEU A 12 0.28 -27.19 -6.10
C LEU A 12 0.08 -25.69 -5.95
N CYS A 13 -0.89 -25.25 -5.14
CA CYS A 13 -1.09 -23.84 -4.82
C CYS A 13 0.13 -23.22 -4.11
N GLY A 14 0.74 -23.95 -3.16
CA GLY A 14 1.95 -23.50 -2.49
C GLY A 14 3.14 -23.38 -3.45
N ILE A 15 3.38 -24.39 -4.28
CA ILE A 15 4.45 -24.38 -5.28
C ILE A 15 4.23 -23.28 -6.31
N SER A 16 3.00 -23.09 -6.79
CA SER A 16 2.70 -22.03 -7.77
C SER A 16 2.90 -20.63 -7.18
N ALA A 17 2.52 -20.41 -5.91
CA ALA A 17 2.79 -19.15 -5.22
C ALA A 17 4.31 -18.86 -5.14
N ILE A 18 5.12 -19.86 -4.79
CA ILE A 18 6.58 -19.71 -4.74
C ILE A 18 7.14 -19.38 -6.13
N ILE A 19 6.71 -20.11 -7.16
CA ILE A 19 7.14 -19.87 -8.56
C ILE A 19 6.77 -18.46 -9.01
N LEU A 20 5.55 -17.99 -8.71
CA LEU A 20 5.10 -16.66 -9.09
C LEU A 20 5.88 -15.56 -8.37
N VAL A 21 6.13 -15.70 -7.06
CA VAL A 21 6.94 -14.75 -6.29
C VAL A 21 8.37 -14.69 -6.84
N PHE A 22 8.98 -15.84 -7.13
CA PHE A 22 10.29 -15.90 -7.79
C PHE A 22 10.27 -15.27 -9.19
N GLY A 23 9.20 -15.50 -9.95
CA GLY A 23 9.01 -14.91 -11.28
C GLY A 23 8.91 -13.38 -11.23
N ILE A 24 8.13 -12.83 -10.28
CA ILE A 24 8.02 -11.39 -10.05
C ILE A 24 9.39 -10.82 -9.65
N PHE A 25 10.09 -11.47 -8.71
CA PHE A 25 11.42 -11.03 -8.29
C PHE A 25 12.40 -11.00 -9.47
N PHE A 26 12.48 -12.08 -10.25
CA PHE A 26 13.36 -12.17 -11.41
C PHE A 26 13.01 -11.13 -12.48
N PHE A 27 11.72 -10.91 -12.74
CA PHE A 27 11.23 -9.90 -13.68
C PHE A 27 11.66 -8.49 -13.25
N VAL A 28 11.37 -8.11 -12.00
CA VAL A 28 11.73 -6.79 -11.45
C VAL A 28 13.24 -6.60 -11.43
N PHE A 29 13.99 -7.63 -11.03
CA PHE A 29 15.45 -7.58 -11.02
C PHE A 29 16.02 -7.39 -12.42
N ARG A 30 15.52 -8.14 -13.42
CA ARG A 30 15.98 -8.02 -14.80
C ARG A 30 15.69 -6.64 -15.39
N GLU A 31 14.50 -6.11 -15.14
CA GLU A 31 14.11 -4.77 -15.63
C GLU A 31 14.96 -3.68 -14.97
N GLY A 32 15.14 -3.77 -13.64
CA GLY A 32 15.96 -2.86 -12.86
C GLY A 32 17.46 -2.99 -13.10
N ALA A 33 17.96 -4.15 -13.52
CA ALA A 33 19.39 -4.37 -13.76
C ALA A 33 19.96 -3.45 -14.84
N SER A 34 19.16 -3.14 -15.87
CA SER A 34 19.53 -2.20 -16.94
C SER A 34 19.92 -0.81 -16.41
N PHE A 35 19.31 -0.37 -15.31
CA PHE A 35 19.60 0.89 -14.62
C PHE A 35 20.96 0.86 -13.90
N PHE A 36 21.35 -0.27 -13.29
CA PHE A 36 22.65 -0.39 -12.62
C PHE A 36 23.83 -0.38 -13.59
N PHE A 37 23.66 -0.97 -14.78
CA PHE A 37 24.74 -1.10 -15.76
C PHE A 37 24.96 0.15 -16.63
N THR A 38 24.11 1.18 -16.54
CA THR A 38 24.17 2.39 -17.38
C THR A 38 24.88 3.57 -16.72
N GLY A 39 25.51 3.40 -15.55
CA GLY A 39 26.26 4.45 -14.85
C GLY A 39 25.40 5.16 -13.81
N LEU A 40 24.99 4.40 -12.79
CA LEU A 40 24.13 4.88 -11.71
C LEU A 40 24.89 5.85 -10.80
N ASP A 41 24.50 7.12 -10.79
CA ASP A 41 24.90 8.05 -9.74
C ASP A 41 23.96 7.88 -8.52
N LEU A 42 24.48 7.21 -7.49
CA LEU A 42 23.75 6.94 -6.25
C LEU A 42 23.31 8.24 -5.55
N THR A 43 24.12 9.28 -5.67
CA THR A 43 23.83 10.57 -5.03
C THR A 43 22.66 11.23 -5.74
N GLU A 44 22.69 11.28 -7.08
CA GLU A 44 21.58 11.81 -7.88
C GLU A 44 20.31 10.98 -7.67
N PHE A 45 20.41 9.64 -7.69
CA PHE A 45 19.26 8.75 -7.46
C PHE A 45 18.57 9.00 -6.10
N LEU A 46 19.35 9.15 -5.03
CA LEU A 46 18.80 9.31 -3.67
C LEU A 46 18.38 10.74 -3.34
N THR A 47 19.05 11.75 -3.90
CA THR A 47 18.83 13.17 -3.53
C THR A 47 18.03 13.94 -4.56
N SER A 48 17.91 13.45 -5.79
CA SER A 48 17.10 14.12 -6.81
C SER A 48 15.61 13.94 -6.52
N PRO A 49 14.81 15.02 -6.56
CA PRO A 49 13.36 14.94 -6.49
C PRO A 49 12.72 14.57 -7.83
N GLU A 50 13.48 14.49 -8.92
CA GLU A 50 12.93 14.36 -10.26
C GLU A 50 12.74 12.91 -10.72
N TRP A 51 11.49 12.56 -11.03
CA TRP A 51 11.11 11.25 -11.55
C TRP A 51 10.56 11.34 -12.98
N PHE A 52 11.42 11.09 -13.97
CA PHE A 52 11.08 11.13 -15.40
C PHE A 52 11.66 9.92 -16.18
N PRO A 53 11.21 8.69 -15.88
CA PRO A 53 11.74 7.48 -16.53
C PRO A 53 11.29 7.34 -18.01
N SER A 54 10.20 8.00 -18.42
CA SER A 54 9.61 7.91 -19.77
C SER A 54 10.27 8.84 -20.80
N SER A 55 11.20 9.70 -20.38
CA SER A 55 11.90 10.62 -21.27
C SER A 55 12.79 9.87 -22.28
N VAL A 56 12.71 10.23 -23.55
CA VAL A 56 13.48 9.60 -24.64
C VAL A 56 14.94 10.08 -24.63
N SER A 57 15.18 11.33 -24.23
CA SER A 57 16.50 11.98 -24.30
C SER A 57 17.19 12.15 -22.94
N ASN A 58 16.44 12.26 -21.85
CA ASN A 58 16.99 12.52 -20.51
C ASN A 58 16.16 11.80 -19.44
N LYS A 59 16.45 10.52 -19.22
CA LYS A 59 15.79 9.70 -18.20
C LYS A 59 16.31 10.08 -16.81
N ARG A 60 15.41 10.39 -15.89
CA ARG A 60 15.73 10.76 -14.50
C ARG A 60 15.05 9.82 -13.53
N TYR A 61 15.79 9.33 -12.55
CA TYR A 61 15.36 8.30 -11.61
C TYR A 61 15.49 8.76 -10.15
N GLY A 62 15.18 10.01 -9.84
CA GLY A 62 15.23 10.54 -8.48
C GLY A 62 14.13 9.98 -7.58
N VAL A 63 14.51 9.46 -6.41
CA VAL A 63 13.58 8.82 -5.45
C VAL A 63 13.19 9.76 -4.31
N LEU A 64 13.88 10.88 -4.12
CA LEU A 64 13.70 11.74 -2.93
C LEU A 64 12.25 12.20 -2.76
N ALA A 65 11.62 12.72 -3.83
CA ALA A 65 10.24 13.20 -3.77
C ALA A 65 9.24 12.08 -3.50
N LEU A 66 9.45 10.90 -4.10
CA LEU A 66 8.59 9.72 -3.87
C LEU A 66 8.70 9.25 -2.42
N ALA A 67 9.91 9.11 -1.90
CA ALA A 67 10.16 8.69 -0.53
C ALA A 67 9.63 9.71 0.50
N ALA A 68 9.91 11.00 0.29
CA ALA A 68 9.43 12.07 1.16
C ALA A 68 7.89 12.19 1.12
N GLY A 69 7.29 12.05 -0.07
CA GLY A 69 5.84 12.01 -0.25
C GLY A 69 5.20 10.84 0.49
N THR A 70 5.72 9.62 0.32
CA THR A 70 5.23 8.44 1.05
C THR A 70 5.41 8.59 2.57
N ALA A 71 6.58 9.05 3.03
CA ALA A 71 6.85 9.24 4.45
C ALA A 71 5.93 10.30 5.08
N SER A 72 5.76 11.44 4.43
CA SER A 72 4.90 12.54 4.92
C SER A 72 3.44 12.11 5.03
N VAL A 73 2.88 11.48 3.99
CA VAL A 73 1.50 10.97 4.00
C VAL A 73 1.32 9.90 5.07
N THR A 74 2.29 8.97 5.21
CA THR A 74 2.21 7.89 6.21
C THR A 74 2.25 8.46 7.63
N LEU A 75 3.18 9.39 7.91
CA LEU A 75 3.29 10.04 9.22
C LEU A 75 2.01 10.80 9.56
N PHE A 76 1.51 11.62 8.65
CA PHE A 76 0.27 12.37 8.86
C PHE A 76 -0.93 11.45 9.10
N ALA A 77 -1.07 10.40 8.29
CA ALA A 77 -2.11 9.39 8.46
C ALA A 77 -2.01 8.71 9.83
N MET A 78 -0.82 8.33 10.28
CA MET A 78 -0.61 7.74 11.61
C MET A 78 -0.94 8.72 12.74
N CYS A 79 -0.54 9.99 12.62
CA CYS A 79 -0.84 11.01 13.62
C CYS A 79 -2.34 11.16 13.88
N ILE A 80 -3.19 10.87 12.90
CA ILE A 80 -4.64 10.88 13.05
C ILE A 80 -5.15 9.47 13.41
N ALA A 81 -4.85 8.46 12.61
CA ALA A 81 -5.42 7.13 12.76
C ALA A 81 -5.06 6.46 14.10
N VAL A 82 -3.85 6.64 14.61
CA VAL A 82 -3.38 6.00 15.84
C VAL A 82 -4.14 6.50 17.08
N PRO A 83 -4.21 7.81 17.40
CA PRO A 83 -4.92 8.27 18.58
C PRO A 83 -6.42 7.94 18.54
N PHE A 84 -7.07 8.11 17.37
CA PHE A 84 -8.47 7.75 17.23
C PHE A 84 -8.70 6.23 17.31
N GLY A 85 -7.83 5.42 16.73
CA GLY A 85 -7.89 3.96 16.80
C GLY A 85 -7.71 3.43 18.21
N ILE A 86 -6.72 3.95 18.95
CA ILE A 86 -6.50 3.60 20.36
C ILE A 86 -7.67 4.07 21.23
N GLY A 87 -8.15 5.31 21.04
CA GLY A 87 -9.29 5.84 21.78
C GLY A 87 -10.56 5.01 21.56
N ALA A 88 -10.85 4.63 20.31
CA ALA A 88 -11.96 3.77 19.98
C ALA A 88 -11.80 2.37 20.60
N ALA A 89 -10.58 1.80 20.56
CA ALA A 89 -10.30 0.49 21.16
C ALA A 89 -10.55 0.51 22.67
N ILE A 90 -10.07 1.52 23.39
CA ILE A 90 -10.30 1.70 24.83
C ILE A 90 -11.78 1.85 25.14
N TYR A 91 -12.51 2.67 24.37
CA TYR A 91 -13.95 2.86 24.58
C TYR A 91 -14.74 1.55 24.44
N VAL A 92 -14.43 0.77 23.39
CA VAL A 92 -15.09 -0.51 23.13
C VAL A 92 -14.69 -1.58 24.14
N SER A 93 -13.46 -1.55 24.66
CA SER A 93 -12.99 -2.55 25.64
C SER A 93 -13.52 -2.29 27.04
N GLU A 94 -13.46 -1.04 27.51
CA GLU A 94 -13.71 -0.68 28.92
C GLU A 94 -15.10 -0.09 29.18
N PHE A 95 -15.65 0.70 28.25
CA PHE A 95 -16.83 1.52 28.52
C PHE A 95 -18.12 1.02 27.85
N CYS A 96 -18.01 0.17 26.82
CA CYS A 96 -19.19 -0.33 26.09
C CYS A 96 -19.95 -1.42 26.85
N SER A 97 -21.28 -1.29 26.89
CA SER A 97 -22.15 -2.38 27.32
C SER A 97 -22.05 -3.60 26.37
N PRO A 98 -22.34 -4.83 26.84
CA PRO A 98 -22.12 -6.05 26.04
C PRO A 98 -22.78 -6.04 24.66
N ARG A 99 -24.00 -5.50 24.53
CA ARG A 99 -24.72 -5.44 23.24
C ARG A 99 -24.08 -4.45 22.25
N LEU A 100 -23.69 -3.28 22.74
CA LEU A 100 -23.03 -2.25 21.93
C LEU A 100 -21.64 -2.71 21.46
N LYS A 101 -20.89 -3.39 22.33
CA LYS A 101 -19.59 -3.97 22.00
C LYS A 101 -19.68 -4.96 20.83
N GLU A 102 -20.65 -5.87 20.86
CA GLU A 102 -20.84 -6.82 19.75
C GLU A 102 -21.25 -6.13 18.45
N THR A 103 -22.06 -5.06 18.53
CA THR A 103 -22.41 -4.26 17.34
C THR A 103 -21.18 -3.56 16.75
N PHE A 104 -20.35 -2.93 17.59
CA PHE A 104 -19.13 -2.28 17.12
C PHE A 104 -18.12 -3.26 16.55
N LYS A 105 -17.94 -4.45 17.14
CA LYS A 105 -17.09 -5.50 16.56
C LYS A 105 -17.54 -5.85 15.14
N ILE A 106 -18.83 -6.12 14.94
CA ILE A 106 -19.37 -6.43 13.61
C ILE A 106 -19.09 -5.30 12.63
N VAL A 107 -19.33 -4.04 13.02
CA VAL A 107 -19.06 -2.88 12.14
C VAL A 107 -17.57 -2.78 11.81
N ILE A 108 -16.68 -2.92 12.79
CA ILE A 108 -15.23 -2.87 12.59
C ILE A 108 -14.76 -4.00 11.66
N GLU A 109 -15.24 -5.22 11.86
CA GLU A 109 -14.93 -6.38 11.02
C GLU A 109 -15.42 -6.18 9.58
N LEU A 110 -16.63 -5.66 9.40
CA LEU A 110 -17.18 -5.34 8.09
C LEU A 110 -16.37 -4.23 7.38
N LEU A 111 -15.96 -3.20 8.11
CA LEU A 111 -15.10 -2.13 7.55
C LEU A 111 -13.71 -2.65 7.18
N ALA A 112 -13.13 -3.54 7.99
CA ALA A 112 -11.84 -4.15 7.73
C ALA A 112 -11.87 -5.16 6.56
N ALA A 113 -13.03 -5.75 6.29
CA ALA A 113 -13.24 -6.66 5.17
C ALA A 113 -13.30 -5.94 3.81
N ILE A 114 -13.49 -4.62 3.78
CA ILE A 114 -13.50 -3.85 2.53
C ILE A 114 -12.09 -3.89 1.92
N PRO A 115 -11.93 -4.31 0.64
CA PRO A 115 -10.64 -4.35 -0.01
C PRO A 115 -9.97 -2.97 -0.05
N SER A 116 -8.66 -2.91 0.20
CA SER A 116 -7.89 -1.65 0.18
C SER A 116 -8.00 -0.91 -1.16
N VAL A 117 -8.16 -1.63 -2.28
CA VAL A 117 -8.37 -1.05 -3.62
C VAL A 117 -9.65 -0.20 -3.68
N VAL A 118 -10.71 -0.60 -2.98
CA VAL A 118 -11.96 0.17 -2.94
C VAL A 118 -11.74 1.49 -2.20
N TRP A 119 -11.04 1.47 -1.07
CA TRP A 119 -10.67 2.69 -0.35
C TRP A 119 -9.77 3.62 -1.19
N GLY A 120 -8.82 3.05 -1.94
CA GLY A 120 -7.99 3.81 -2.87
C GLY A 120 -8.81 4.48 -3.98
N PHE A 121 -9.77 3.78 -4.56
CA PHE A 121 -10.66 4.31 -5.59
C PHE A 121 -11.58 5.43 -5.06
N ILE A 122 -12.13 5.26 -3.85
CA ILE A 122 -12.92 6.30 -3.17
C ILE A 122 -12.05 7.53 -2.91
N GLY A 123 -10.80 7.35 -2.47
CA GLY A 123 -9.86 8.45 -2.28
C GLY A 123 -9.61 9.22 -3.57
N LEU A 124 -9.38 8.50 -4.67
CA LEU A 124 -9.12 9.11 -5.98
C LEU A 124 -10.35 9.80 -6.58
N THR A 125 -11.56 9.28 -6.36
CA THR A 125 -12.76 9.80 -7.01
C THR A 125 -13.45 10.87 -6.17
N ILE A 126 -13.51 10.70 -4.85
CA ILE A 126 -14.27 11.59 -3.97
C ILE A 126 -13.35 12.55 -3.22
N MET A 127 -12.27 12.04 -2.61
CA MET A 127 -11.36 12.93 -1.84
C MET A 127 -10.54 13.83 -2.73
N ASN A 128 -10.05 13.35 -3.87
CA ASN A 128 -9.29 14.19 -4.80
C ASN A 128 -10.14 15.38 -5.28
N GLU A 129 -11.36 15.13 -5.76
CA GLU A 129 -12.28 16.19 -6.20
C GLU A 129 -12.59 17.16 -5.04
N LEU A 130 -12.88 16.64 -3.85
CA LEU A 130 -13.13 17.48 -2.67
C LEU A 130 -11.94 18.38 -2.31
N ILE A 131 -10.71 17.86 -2.40
CA ILE A 131 -9.50 18.62 -2.10
C ILE A 131 -9.28 19.72 -3.14
N ILE A 132 -9.44 19.40 -4.43
CA ILE A 132 -9.32 20.37 -5.52
C ILE A 132 -10.33 21.50 -5.32
N ASP A 133 -11.60 21.18 -5.07
CA ASP A 133 -12.67 22.15 -4.88
C ASP A 133 -12.48 23.02 -3.63
N LEU A 134 -11.99 22.44 -2.53
CA LEU A 134 -11.88 23.15 -1.25
C LEU A 134 -10.61 24.02 -1.14
N PHE A 135 -9.52 23.60 -1.78
CA PHE A 135 -8.21 24.25 -1.66
C PHE A 135 -7.74 24.94 -2.93
N ASP A 136 -8.52 24.91 -4.01
CA ASP A 136 -8.15 25.40 -5.34
C ASP A 136 -6.80 24.80 -5.79
N ALA A 137 -6.64 23.51 -5.46
CA ALA A 137 -5.41 22.76 -5.73
C ALA A 137 -5.35 22.39 -7.23
N PRO A 138 -4.17 22.47 -7.85
CA PRO A 138 -3.99 22.18 -9.28
C PRO A 138 -4.19 20.71 -9.65
#